data_AF-A0A849N3U0-F1
#
_entry.id   AF-A0A849N3U0-F1
#
_cell.length_a   1.000
_cell.length_b   1.000
_cell.length_c   1.000
_cell.angle_alpha   90.00
_cell.angle_beta   90.00
_cell.angle_gamma   90.00
#
_symmetry.space_group_name_H-M   'P 1'
#
loop_
_entity.id
_entity.type
_entity.pdbx_description
1 polymer ?
#
loop_
_entity_poly.entity_id
_entity_poly.type
_entity_poly.pdbx_seq_one_letter_code
_entity_poly.pdbx_strand_id
1 'polypeptide(L)'
;MRAQGRLPGGLELEIRHRRAAGAAGAEQIAVSLTAPQGFEAWARLLEASNPMLAPMQLWARCVEAAWAPWLALMGLAPQRLPGADRRHR
;
A
#
# COMPACT_ATOMS: atom_id res chain seq x y z
N MET A 1 -12.87 15.90 12.50
CA MET A 1 -13.13 16.33 11.10
C MET A 1 -13.04 15.13 10.18
N ARG A 2 -13.86 15.09 9.13
CA ARG A 2 -13.87 14.02 8.11
C ARG A 2 -13.86 14.70 6.75
N ALA A 3 -12.99 14.26 5.85
CA ALA A 3 -12.97 14.65 4.45
C ALA A 3 -13.08 13.39 3.60
N GLN A 4 -13.88 13.45 2.53
CA GLN A 4 -14.07 12.34 1.61
C GLN A 4 -13.88 12.85 0.18
N GLY A 5 -13.29 12.02 -0.67
CA GLY A 5 -13.05 12.36 -2.07
C GLY A 5 -12.96 11.11 -2.94
N ARG A 6 -13.42 11.26 -4.19
CA ARG A 6 -13.31 10.21 -5.20
C ARG A 6 -12.14 10.52 -6.12
N LEU A 7 -11.23 9.56 -6.24
CA LEU A 7 -10.07 9.60 -7.10
C LEU A 7 -10.35 8.84 -8.41
N PRO A 8 -9.54 9.05 -9.48
CA PRO A 8 -9.70 8.32 -10.73
C PRO A 8 -9.65 6.80 -10.51
N GLY A 9 -10.28 6.04 -11.40
CA GLY A 9 -10.39 4.58 -11.24
C GLY A 9 -11.40 4.13 -10.17
N GLY A 10 -12.27 5.03 -9.68
CA GLY A 10 -13.34 4.72 -8.74
C GLY A 10 -12.89 4.58 -7.28
N LEU A 11 -11.69 5.05 -6.97
CA LEU A 11 -11.10 4.92 -5.66
C LEU A 11 -11.73 5.93 -4.68
N GLU A 12 -12.17 5.45 -3.52
CA GLU A 12 -12.73 6.29 -2.46
C GLU A 12 -11.66 6.57 -1.41
N LEU A 13 -11.43 7.85 -1.10
CA LEU A 13 -10.53 8.32 -0.07
C LEU A 13 -11.33 8.92 1.07
N GLU A 14 -11.01 8.52 2.30
CA GLU A 14 -11.53 9.11 3.51
C GLU A 14 -10.38 9.52 4.43
N ILE A 15 -10.36 10.78 4.84
CA ILE A 15 -9.43 11.31 5.84
C ILE A 15 -10.23 11.64 7.09
N ARG A 16 -9.92 11.00 8.20
CA ARG A 16 -10.55 11.22 9.50
C ARG A 16 -9.54 11.78 10.49
N HIS A 17 -9.70 13.05 10.84
CA HIS A 17 -8.94 13.70 11.90
C HIS A 17 -9.74 13.68 13.20
N ARG A 18 -9.16 13.11 14.25
CA ARG A 18 -9.72 13.04 15.59
C ARG A 18 -8.64 13.38 16.60
N ARG A 19 -8.99 14.20 17.59
CA ARG A 19 -8.22 14.31 18.83
C ARG A 19 -8.63 13.17 19.75
N ALA A 20 -7.66 12.37 20.21
CA ALA A 20 -7.94 11.29 21.16
C ALA A 20 -8.39 11.89 22.50
N ALA A 21 -9.49 11.39 23.05
CA ALA A 21 -9.95 11.82 24.36
C ALA A 21 -9.12 11.06 25.42
N GLY A 22 -8.22 11.78 26.09
CA GLY A 22 -7.30 11.24 27.10
C GLY A 22 -6.28 12.30 27.52
N ALA A 23 -5.62 12.10 28.66
CA ALA A 23 -4.75 13.09 29.31
C ALA A 23 -3.61 13.65 28.42
N ALA A 24 -3.20 12.92 27.39
CA ALA A 24 -2.12 13.30 26.48
C ALA A 24 -2.59 14.06 25.20
N GLY A 25 -3.90 14.19 24.97
CA GLY A 25 -4.45 15.02 23.89
C GLY A 25 -3.92 14.73 22.47
N ALA A 26 -3.48 13.50 22.18
CA ALA A 26 -2.83 13.16 20.92
C ALA A 26 -3.75 13.40 19.71
N GLU A 27 -3.19 14.01 18.67
CA GLU A 27 -3.87 14.18 17.39
C GLU A 27 -3.70 12.92 16.55
N GLN A 28 -4.82 12.39 16.06
CA GLN A 28 -4.85 11.20 15.23
C GLN A 28 -5.48 11.53 13.88
N ILE A 29 -4.70 11.30 12.83
CA ILE A 29 -5.16 11.37 11.44
C ILE A 29 -5.17 9.95 10.90
N ALA A 30 -6.34 9.46 10.50
CA ALA A 30 -6.51 8.19 9.83
C ALA A 30 -6.87 8.45 8.36
N VAL A 31 -6.13 7.85 7.44
CA VAL A 31 -6.41 7.92 6.00
C VAL A 31 -6.82 6.52 5.55
N SER A 32 -8.03 6.39 5.04
CA SER A 32 -8.61 5.13 4.57
C SER A 32 -8.88 5.21 3.08
N LEU A 33 -8.44 4.19 2.36
CA LEU A 33 -8.52 4.10 0.91
C LEU A 33 -9.30 2.84 0.54
N THR A 34 -10.33 2.97 -0.29
CA THR A 34 -11.13 1.84 -0.76
C THR A 34 -11.06 1.75 -2.27
N ALA A 35 -10.52 0.64 -2.78
CA ALA A 35 -10.41 0.35 -4.21
C ALA A 35 -11.49 -0.66 -4.63
N PRO A 36 -12.49 -0.27 -5.44
CA PRO A 36 -13.56 -1.18 -5.87
C PRO A 36 -13.10 -2.23 -6.89
N GLN A 37 -11.95 -2.03 -7.56
CA GLN A 37 -11.42 -2.95 -8.58
C GLN A 37 -10.11 -3.65 -8.16
N GLY A 38 -9.80 -3.65 -6.86
CA GLY A 38 -8.57 -4.21 -6.30
C GLY A 38 -7.38 -3.25 -6.34
N PHE A 39 -6.42 -3.46 -5.43
CA PHE A 39 -5.24 -2.60 -5.27
C PHE A 39 -4.30 -2.61 -6.49
N GLU A 40 -4.34 -3.66 -7.32
CA GLU A 40 -3.49 -3.80 -8.51
C GLU A 40 -3.88 -2.81 -9.63
N ALA A 41 -5.19 -2.55 -9.81
CA ALA A 41 -5.67 -1.55 -10.75
C ALA A 41 -5.29 -0.13 -10.31
N TRP A 42 -5.28 0.12 -9.01
CA TRP A 42 -4.81 1.38 -8.43
C TRP A 42 -3.30 1.55 -8.58
N ALA A 43 -2.50 0.50 -8.37
CA ALA A 43 -1.06 0.54 -8.60
C ALA A 43 -0.74 0.92 -10.06
N ARG A 44 -1.42 0.30 -11.02
CA ARG A 44 -1.31 0.64 -12.46
C ARG A 44 -1.72 2.09 -12.77
N LEU A 45 -2.76 2.59 -12.11
CA LEU A 45 -3.23 3.96 -12.30
C LEU A 45 -2.25 4.99 -11.71
N LEU A 46 -1.72 4.73 -10.52
CA LEU A 46 -0.64 5.53 -9.93
C LEU A 46 0.60 5.51 -10.82
N GLU A 47 0.92 4.33 -11.37
CA GLU A 47 2.03 4.13 -12.31
C GLU A 47 1.86 4.95 -13.61
N ALA A 48 0.63 5.08 -14.09
CA ALA A 48 0.34 5.85 -15.30
C ALA A 48 0.30 7.37 -15.08
N SER A 49 0.11 7.84 -13.84
CA SER A 49 -0.25 9.23 -13.56
C SER A 49 0.87 10.10 -12.98
N ASN A 50 2.05 9.56 -12.65
CA ASN A 50 3.06 10.31 -11.89
C ASN A 50 4.51 10.23 -12.44
N PRO A 51 5.12 11.32 -12.91
CA PRO A 51 6.55 11.34 -13.28
C PRO A 51 7.51 11.11 -12.10
N MET A 52 7.01 11.12 -10.85
CA MET A 52 7.78 10.83 -9.64
C MET A 52 7.90 9.33 -9.29
N LEU A 53 7.36 8.43 -10.11
CA LEU A 53 7.40 6.99 -9.83
C LEU A 53 8.78 6.38 -9.85
N ALA A 54 9.66 6.79 -10.76
CA ALA A 54 11.00 6.22 -10.85
C ALA A 54 11.78 6.33 -9.51
N PRO A 55 11.84 7.51 -8.85
CA PRO A 55 12.45 7.60 -7.53
C PRO A 55 11.62 6.93 -6.41
N MET A 56 10.28 6.84 -6.54
CA MET A 56 9.44 6.22 -5.53
C MET A 56 9.46 4.68 -5.58
N GLN A 57 9.68 4.08 -6.75
CA GLN A 57 9.92 2.65 -6.94
C GLN A 57 11.23 2.22 -6.28
N LEU A 58 12.27 3.06 -6.36
CA LEU A 58 13.52 2.83 -5.63
C LEU A 58 13.28 2.82 -4.12
N TRP A 59 12.54 3.80 -3.60
CA TRP A 59 12.16 3.86 -2.19
C TRP A 59 11.34 2.65 -1.76
N ALA A 60 10.35 2.21 -2.55
CA ALA A 60 9.55 1.04 -2.27
C ALA A 60 10.42 -0.23 -2.14
N ARG A 61 11.40 -0.43 -3.04
CA ARG A 61 12.35 -1.55 -2.98
C ARG A 61 13.26 -1.47 -1.75
N CYS A 62 13.70 -0.28 -1.36
CA CYS A 62 14.49 -0.09 -0.14
C CYS A 62 13.69 -0.43 1.12
N VAL A 63 12.42 0.00 1.19
CA VAL A 63 11.51 -0.32 2.29
C VAL A 63 11.22 -1.82 2.35
N GLU A 64 10.94 -2.45 1.21
CA GLU A 64 10.74 -3.90 1.11
C GLU A 64 11.97 -4.66 1.60
N ALA A 65 13.18 -4.28 1.15
CA ALA A 65 14.42 -4.91 1.58
C ALA A 65 14.71 -4.71 3.09
N ALA A 66 14.42 -3.52 3.62
CA ALA A 66 14.62 -3.22 5.04
C ALA A 66 13.68 -4.02 5.94
N TRP A 67 12.44 -4.27 5.49
CA TRP A 67 11.44 -5.00 6.26
C TRP A 67 11.44 -6.51 6.00
N ALA A 68 12.12 -6.99 4.96
CA ALA A 68 12.20 -8.40 4.58
C ALA A 68 12.60 -9.35 5.72
N PRO A 69 13.58 -9.03 6.60
CA PRO A 69 13.92 -9.89 7.73
C PRO A 69 12.73 -10.10 8.67
N TRP A 70 11.93 -9.06 8.92
CA TRP A 70 10.78 -9.11 9.83
C TRP A 70 9.58 -9.80 9.17
N LEU A 71 9.36 -9.60 7.87
CA LEU A 71 8.34 -10.35 7.12
C LEU A 71 8.63 -11.86 7.08
N ALA A 72 9.90 -12.23 6.95
CA ALA A 72 10.34 -13.62 7.01
C ALA A 72 10.08 -14.23 8.40
N LEU A 73 10.38 -13.49 9.47
CA LEU A 73 10.07 -13.92 10.85
C LEU A 73 8.56 -14.06 11.11
N MET A 74 7.73 -13.25 10.46
CA MET A 74 6.26 -13.33 10.56
C MET A 74 5.62 -14.36 9.62
N GLY A 75 6.42 -15.09 8.82
CA GLY A 75 5.90 -16.06 7.84
C GLY A 75 5.13 -15.43 6.67
N LEU A 76 5.24 -14.11 6.50
CA LEU A 76 4.58 -13.32 5.44
C LEU A 76 5.51 -13.05 4.26
N ALA A 77 6.70 -13.66 4.24
CA ALA A 77 7.61 -13.55 3.11
C ALA A 77 6.92 -14.04 1.82
N PRO A 78 7.05 -13.33 0.70
CA PRO A 78 6.52 -13.78 -0.57
C PRO A 78 7.12 -15.15 -0.88
N GLN A 79 6.31 -16.20 -0.81
CA GLN A 79 6.76 -17.52 -1.21
C GLN A 79 6.97 -17.48 -2.72
N ARG A 80 8.23 -17.46 -3.13
CA ARG A 80 8.60 -17.66 -4.54
C ARG A 80 8.16 -19.08 -4.88
N LEU A 81 6.95 -19.22 -5.42
CA LEU A 81 6.39 -20.49 -5.86
C LEU A 81 7.45 -21.18 -6.73
N PRO A 82 7.98 -22.36 -6.29
CA PRO A 82 8.92 -23.12 -7.08
C PRO A 82 8.31 -23.35 -8.46
N GLY A 83 9.09 -23.00 -9.48
CA GLY A 83 8.67 -23.00 -10.87
C GLY A 83 7.97 -24.31 -11.26
N ALA A 84 6.94 -24.12 -12.07
CA ALA A 84 6.38 -25.12 -12.96
C ALA A 84 7.45 -25.62 -13.97
N ASP A 85 8.50 -26.28 -13.48
CA ASP A 85 9.39 -27.07 -14.33
C ASP A 85 8.86 -28.51 -14.38
N ARG A 86 7.75 -28.66 -15.11
CA ARG A 86 7.31 -29.97 -15.58
C ARG A 86 7.53 -30.01 -17.08
N ARG A 87 8.81 -29.96 -17.50
CA ARG A 87 9.21 -30.41 -18.84
C ARG A 87 9.11 -31.93 -18.87
N HIS A 88 7.94 -32.43 -19.25
CA HIS A 88 7.83 -33.73 -19.86
C HIS A 88 8.45 -33.66 -21.26
N ARG A 89 9.63 -34.23 -21.43
CA ARG A 89 10.01 -35.01 -22.61
C ARG A 89 11.24 -35.85 -22.31
#